data_AF-A0A8I0TBD8-F1
#
_entry.id   AF-A0A8I0TBD8-F1
#
_cell.length_a   1.000
_cell.length_b   1.000
_cell.length_c   1.000
_cell.angle_alpha   90.00
_cell.angle_beta   90.00
_cell.angle_gamma   90.00
#
_symmetry.space_group_name_H-M   'P 1'
#
loop_
_entity.id
_entity.type
_entity.pdbx_description
1 polymer ?
#
loop_
_entity_poly.entity_id
_entity_poly.type
_entity_poly.pdbx_seq_one_letter_code
_entity_poly.pdbx_strand_id
1 'polypeptide(L)'
;MSYRERKDHAVTSAEQDLGGHIIRDGLVRSFRFNSLYTDKFSKLERKGDYPFASHSRIESGKYAYKSTYAFTLTWTPGQMVITGDCGDLTLTHYHAMADFEGAIGWALHSDFDYLLGKSNSRREYVQEETWKWFKDHLNEEVFNALLGSYDWREKKRNTKYSQRAELRAWRRSKPKWNKRAGQTKADFIDELRWWQEDRPEDIFRIPDCDVWDRWNQLRKALSFYEEQYSVTKSEDRHQLLEEAEGEFHSEEAALNFLYGKMEMDDPYVCQDYPWRDYYLIACIQHGCRMIQQQLNLKEVA
;
A
#
# COMPACT_ATOMS: atom_id res chain seq x y z
N MET A 1 -0.58 0.15 2.14
CA MET A 1 -0.44 -0.90 1.08
C MET A 1 -0.10 -0.20 -0.22
N SER A 2 0.83 -0.70 -1.02
CA SER A 2 1.09 -0.12 -2.35
C SER A 2 -0.10 -0.33 -3.30
N TYR A 3 -0.19 0.49 -4.36
CA TYR A 3 -1.21 0.33 -5.42
C TYR A 3 -1.28 -1.11 -5.95
N ARG A 4 -0.11 -1.70 -6.23
CA ARG A 4 0.00 -3.06 -6.77
C ARG A 4 -0.55 -4.09 -5.79
N GLU A 5 -0.21 -3.96 -4.51
CA GLU A 5 -0.74 -4.82 -3.45
C GLU A 5 -2.26 -4.70 -3.33
N ARG A 6 -2.83 -3.48 -3.42
CA ARG A 6 -4.28 -3.27 -3.35
C ARG A 6 -5.01 -3.89 -4.54
N LYS A 7 -4.51 -3.68 -5.76
CA LYS A 7 -5.06 -4.28 -6.98
C LYS A 7 -5.00 -5.80 -6.91
N ASP A 8 -3.83 -6.36 -6.60
CA ASP A 8 -3.62 -7.80 -6.51
C ASP A 8 -4.51 -8.41 -5.40
N HIS A 9 -4.64 -7.73 -4.26
CA HIS A 9 -5.56 -8.12 -3.20
C HIS A 9 -7.01 -8.08 -3.65
N ALA A 10 -7.47 -7.00 -4.29
CA ALA A 10 -8.85 -6.89 -4.79
C ALA A 10 -9.20 -7.97 -5.81
N VAL A 11 -8.28 -8.27 -6.74
CA VAL A 11 -8.45 -9.36 -7.72
C VAL A 11 -8.51 -10.71 -7.01
N THR A 12 -7.59 -10.97 -6.09
CA THR A 12 -7.55 -12.24 -5.34
C THR A 12 -8.82 -12.44 -4.51
N SER A 13 -9.29 -11.39 -3.81
CA SER A 13 -10.53 -11.41 -3.05
C SER A 13 -11.74 -11.68 -3.95
N ALA A 14 -11.84 -10.97 -5.09
CA ALA A 14 -12.92 -11.19 -6.05
C ALA A 14 -12.87 -12.60 -6.64
N GLU A 15 -11.70 -13.18 -6.93
CA GLU A 15 -11.60 -14.57 -7.41
C GLU A 15 -12.02 -15.57 -6.34
N GLN A 16 -11.62 -15.37 -5.09
CA GLN A 16 -12.00 -16.22 -3.97
C GLN A 16 -13.50 -16.17 -3.68
N ASP A 17 -14.09 -14.97 -3.68
CA ASP A 17 -15.51 -14.78 -3.37
C ASP A 17 -16.39 -15.16 -4.55
N LEU A 18 -15.94 -14.86 -5.78
CA LEU A 18 -16.77 -14.96 -6.97
C LEU A 18 -16.50 -16.20 -7.85
N GLY A 19 -15.45 -16.98 -7.59
CA GLY A 19 -15.05 -18.10 -8.46
C GLY A 19 -16.11 -19.19 -8.69
N GLY A 20 -17.15 -19.25 -7.85
CA GLY A 20 -18.29 -20.17 -7.99
C GLY A 20 -19.55 -19.55 -8.60
N HIS A 21 -19.48 -18.37 -9.22
CA HIS A 21 -20.64 -17.70 -9.79
C HIS A 21 -21.19 -18.37 -11.05
N ILE A 22 -22.52 -18.31 -11.18
CA ILE A 22 -23.23 -18.57 -12.44
C ILE A 22 -24.12 -17.39 -12.80
N ILE A 23 -24.32 -17.16 -14.11
CA ILE A 23 -25.31 -16.20 -14.62
C ILE A 23 -26.68 -16.88 -14.58
N ARG A 24 -27.63 -16.31 -13.82
CA ARG A 24 -28.95 -16.91 -13.60
C ARG A 24 -29.99 -16.46 -14.64
N ASP A 25 -30.15 -15.15 -14.78
CA ASP A 25 -31.15 -14.53 -15.65
C ASP A 25 -30.46 -13.40 -16.43
N GLY A 26 -30.36 -13.56 -17.75
CA GLY A 26 -29.89 -12.52 -18.66
C GLY A 26 -31.08 -11.83 -19.32
N LEU A 27 -31.62 -10.79 -18.70
CA LEU A 27 -32.38 -9.82 -19.50
C LEU A 27 -31.35 -9.08 -20.36
N VAL A 28 -31.72 -8.65 -21.57
CA VAL A 28 -30.81 -8.20 -22.66
C VAL A 28 -29.72 -7.21 -22.22
N ARG A 29 -29.83 -6.57 -21.03
CA ARG A 29 -28.87 -5.60 -20.49
C ARG A 29 -28.70 -5.63 -18.96
N SER A 30 -29.18 -6.68 -18.29
CA SER A 30 -29.06 -6.84 -16.83
C SER A 30 -28.81 -8.30 -16.48
N PHE A 31 -27.68 -8.55 -15.82
CA PHE A 31 -27.18 -9.89 -15.54
C PHE A 31 -27.09 -10.12 -14.04
N ARG A 32 -27.76 -11.17 -13.56
CA ARG A 32 -27.70 -11.57 -12.15
C ARG A 32 -26.70 -12.70 -11.95
N PHE A 33 -25.78 -12.49 -11.00
CA PHE A 33 -24.75 -13.42 -10.61
C PHE A 33 -25.05 -13.96 -9.21
N ASN A 34 -25.10 -15.30 -9.08
CA ASN A 34 -25.21 -15.98 -7.79
C ASN A 34 -24.08 -17.00 -7.58
N SER A 35 -23.55 -17.11 -6.36
CA SER A 35 -22.55 -18.12 -6.02
C SER A 35 -23.21 -19.45 -5.65
N LEU A 36 -22.66 -20.53 -6.19
CA LEU A 36 -23.07 -21.91 -5.89
C LEU A 36 -22.01 -22.61 -5.06
N TYR A 37 -22.45 -23.40 -4.07
CA TYR A 37 -21.59 -24.42 -3.48
C TYR A 37 -22.15 -25.81 -3.79
N THR A 38 -21.23 -26.74 -4.02
CA THR A 38 -21.54 -28.17 -4.23
C THR A 38 -21.32 -28.91 -2.93
N ASP A 39 -22.40 -29.40 -2.34
CA ASP A 39 -22.32 -30.35 -1.23
C ASP A 39 -22.23 -31.77 -1.85
N LYS A 40 -21.04 -32.37 -1.81
CA LYS A 40 -20.80 -33.72 -2.37
C LYS A 40 -21.23 -34.77 -1.34
N PHE A 41 -22.39 -35.38 -1.57
CA PHE A 41 -22.86 -36.51 -0.78
C PHE A 41 -22.43 -37.81 -1.44
N SER A 42 -21.54 -38.56 -0.79
CA SER A 42 -21.32 -39.97 -1.13
C SER A 42 -22.17 -40.85 -0.23
N LYS A 43 -23.22 -41.47 -0.76
CA LYS A 43 -23.95 -42.53 -0.05
C LYS A 43 -23.47 -43.89 -0.54
N LEU A 44 -23.09 -44.75 0.38
CA LEU A 44 -22.99 -46.20 0.15
C LEU A 44 -24.39 -46.77 0.35
N GLU A 45 -25.11 -47.08 -0.73
CA GLU A 45 -26.34 -47.87 -0.59
C GLU A 45 -25.98 -49.33 -0.31
N ARG A 46 -26.44 -49.86 0.83
CA ARG A 46 -26.59 -51.30 1.03
C ARG A 46 -27.90 -51.73 0.40
N LYS A 47 -27.84 -52.43 -0.73
CA LYS A 47 -29.01 -53.12 -1.30
C LYS A 47 -28.76 -54.62 -1.29
N GLY A 48 -29.40 -55.30 -0.33
CA GLY A 48 -29.56 -56.76 -0.29
C GLY A 48 -28.50 -57.55 0.51
N ASP A 49 -28.96 -58.53 1.28
CA ASP A 49 -28.22 -59.40 2.20
C ASP A 49 -27.32 -60.46 1.50
N TYR A 50 -26.56 -60.10 0.46
CA TYR A 50 -25.73 -61.06 -0.27
C TYR A 50 -24.24 -60.66 -0.35
N PRO A 51 -23.30 -61.59 -0.05
CA PRO A 51 -21.88 -61.29 0.11
C PRO A 51 -21.09 -61.06 -1.20
N PHE A 52 -21.76 -60.94 -2.34
CA PHE A 52 -21.15 -60.77 -3.67
C PHE A 52 -21.63 -59.51 -4.43
N ALA A 53 -22.41 -58.63 -3.79
CA ALA A 53 -22.84 -57.39 -4.43
C ALA A 53 -21.69 -56.36 -4.48
N SER A 54 -21.31 -55.94 -5.70
CA SER A 54 -20.35 -54.85 -5.91
C SER A 54 -20.95 -53.52 -5.44
N HIS A 55 -20.27 -52.84 -4.53
CA HIS A 55 -20.69 -51.53 -4.05
C HIS A 55 -20.35 -50.48 -5.12
N SER A 56 -21.36 -49.87 -5.74
CA SER A 56 -21.16 -48.69 -6.56
C SER A 56 -21.26 -47.44 -5.69
N ARG A 57 -20.21 -46.62 -5.72
CA ARG A 57 -20.21 -45.32 -5.04
C ARG A 57 -20.95 -44.34 -5.95
N ILE A 58 -22.19 -44.00 -5.60
CA ILE A 58 -22.91 -42.94 -6.31
C ILE A 58 -22.50 -41.63 -5.64
N GLU A 59 -21.70 -40.83 -6.35
CA GLU A 59 -21.47 -39.44 -5.97
C GLU A 59 -22.67 -38.61 -6.43
N SER A 60 -23.36 -37.98 -5.48
CA SER A 60 -24.45 -37.05 -5.78
C SER A 60 -24.08 -35.68 -5.22
N GLY A 61 -24.23 -34.62 -6.04
CA GLY A 61 -23.96 -33.24 -5.62
C GLY A 61 -25.27 -32.48 -5.44
N LYS A 62 -25.50 -31.89 -4.27
CA LYS A 62 -26.56 -30.89 -4.12
C LYS A 62 -25.96 -29.51 -4.36
N TYR A 63 -26.49 -28.79 -5.35
CA TYR A 63 -26.18 -27.38 -5.56
C TYR A 63 -27.06 -26.57 -4.61
N ALA A 64 -26.44 -25.78 -3.74
CA ALA A 64 -27.14 -24.83 -2.90
C ALA A 64 -26.52 -23.44 -3.07
N TYR A 65 -27.37 -22.42 -2.97
CA TYR A 65 -26.94 -21.03 -3.05
C TYR A 65 -26.11 -20.70 -1.83
N LYS A 66 -24.91 -20.18 -2.05
CA LYS A 66 -24.17 -19.48 -1.00
C LYS A 66 -24.68 -18.04 -1.09
N SER A 67 -25.49 -17.56 -0.13
CA SER A 67 -26.07 -16.20 -0.21
C SER A 67 -25.05 -15.09 0.07
N THR A 68 -23.76 -15.41 -0.01
CA THR A 68 -22.66 -14.45 0.18
C THR A 68 -22.24 -14.02 -1.21
N TYR A 69 -22.43 -12.74 -1.52
CA TYR A 69 -21.93 -12.03 -2.72
C TYR A 69 -22.79 -12.10 -3.99
N ALA A 70 -24.12 -12.20 -3.89
CA ALA A 70 -24.96 -12.05 -5.08
C ALA A 70 -24.94 -10.59 -5.58
N PHE A 71 -24.76 -10.39 -6.88
CA PHE A 71 -24.75 -9.06 -7.48
C PHE A 71 -25.43 -9.02 -8.85
N THR A 72 -25.82 -7.82 -9.27
CA THR A 72 -26.38 -7.54 -10.59
C THR A 72 -25.50 -6.55 -11.32
N LEU A 73 -25.16 -6.86 -12.58
CA LEU A 73 -24.50 -5.93 -13.48
C LEU A 73 -25.50 -5.46 -14.53
N THR A 74 -25.76 -4.15 -14.56
CA THR A 74 -26.69 -3.53 -15.50
C THR A 74 -25.94 -2.57 -16.40
N TRP A 75 -26.18 -2.68 -17.71
CA TRP A 75 -25.66 -1.75 -18.70
C TRP A 75 -26.79 -0.91 -19.30
N THR A 76 -26.53 0.37 -19.45
CA THR A 76 -27.31 1.30 -20.26
C THR A 76 -26.35 2.11 -21.13
N PRO A 77 -26.78 2.64 -22.28
CA PRO A 77 -25.93 3.50 -23.08
C PRO A 77 -25.34 4.65 -22.24
N GLY A 78 -24.01 4.69 -22.14
CA GLY A 78 -23.26 5.65 -21.33
C GLY A 78 -22.97 5.25 -19.88
N GLN A 79 -23.62 4.23 -19.30
CA GLN A 79 -23.41 3.81 -17.91
C GLN A 79 -23.36 2.29 -17.69
N MET A 80 -22.56 1.87 -16.73
CA MET A 80 -22.55 0.50 -16.22
C MET A 80 -22.63 0.54 -14.69
N VAL A 81 -23.56 -0.22 -14.13
CA VAL A 81 -23.85 -0.22 -12.70
C VAL A 81 -23.73 -1.64 -12.16
N ILE A 82 -22.91 -1.81 -11.12
CA ILE A 82 -22.95 -3.00 -10.26
C ILE A 82 -23.76 -2.66 -9.01
N THR A 83 -24.65 -3.56 -8.60
CA THR A 83 -25.37 -3.46 -7.32
C THR A 83 -25.52 -4.83 -6.65
N GLY A 84 -25.72 -4.84 -5.32
CA GLY A 84 -26.02 -6.06 -4.56
C GLY A 84 -25.12 -6.23 -3.34
N ASP A 85 -24.88 -7.48 -2.95
CA ASP A 85 -24.17 -7.82 -1.71
C ASP A 85 -22.70 -7.38 -1.73
N CYS A 86 -22.10 -7.25 -2.93
CA CYS A 86 -20.73 -6.73 -3.09
C CYS A 86 -20.67 -5.21 -2.82
N GLY A 87 -21.78 -4.50 -2.99
CA GLY A 87 -21.87 -3.04 -2.98
C GLY A 87 -22.27 -2.46 -4.33
N ASP A 88 -22.29 -1.13 -4.38
CA ASP A 88 -22.79 -0.37 -5.52
C ASP A 88 -21.69 0.51 -6.09
N LEU A 89 -21.49 0.45 -7.42
CA LEU A 89 -20.56 1.31 -8.14
C LEU A 89 -21.13 1.63 -9.52
N THR A 90 -21.02 2.88 -9.95
CA THR A 90 -21.46 3.32 -11.28
C THR A 90 -20.27 3.81 -12.07
N LEU A 91 -20.02 3.19 -13.23
CA LEU A 91 -19.08 3.65 -14.24
C LEU A 91 -19.80 4.45 -15.32
N THR A 92 -19.26 5.61 -15.69
CA THR A 92 -19.84 6.46 -16.75
C THR A 92 -18.80 6.75 -17.83
N HIS A 93 -19.07 6.31 -19.06
CA HIS A 93 -18.19 6.59 -20.20
C HIS A 93 -18.93 6.56 -21.54
N TYR A 94 -19.47 7.70 -21.96
CA TYR A 94 -20.32 7.82 -23.17
C TYR A 94 -19.75 7.18 -24.44
N HIS A 95 -18.48 7.43 -24.77
CA HIS A 95 -17.88 6.90 -26.01
C HIS A 95 -17.57 5.40 -25.99
N ALA A 96 -17.24 4.86 -24.82
CA ALA A 96 -16.85 3.45 -24.67
C ALA A 96 -18.06 2.55 -24.40
N MET A 97 -19.21 3.15 -24.07
CA MET A 97 -20.47 2.48 -23.78
C MET A 97 -21.54 2.78 -24.85
N ALA A 98 -21.11 2.96 -26.11
CA ALA A 98 -22.01 3.21 -27.24
C ALA A 98 -22.85 1.97 -27.58
N ASP A 99 -22.22 0.80 -27.52
CA ASP A 99 -22.86 -0.51 -27.63
C ASP A 99 -22.49 -1.39 -26.43
N PHE A 100 -23.18 -2.53 -26.32
CA PHE A 100 -23.05 -3.41 -25.17
C PHE A 100 -21.70 -4.15 -25.18
N GLU A 101 -21.31 -4.69 -26.32
CA GLU A 101 -20.07 -5.44 -26.52
C GLU A 101 -18.83 -4.57 -26.25
N GLY A 102 -18.84 -3.33 -26.74
CA GLY A 102 -17.82 -2.33 -26.48
C GLY A 102 -17.76 -1.95 -24.99
N ALA A 103 -18.91 -1.81 -24.32
CA ALA A 103 -18.93 -1.55 -22.88
C ALA A 103 -18.30 -2.68 -22.06
N ILE A 104 -18.62 -3.94 -22.40
CA ILE A 104 -18.04 -5.13 -21.76
C ILE A 104 -16.53 -5.21 -22.01
N GLY A 105 -16.09 -5.03 -23.26
CA GLY A 105 -14.67 -5.05 -23.62
C GLY A 105 -13.89 -3.93 -22.93
N TRP A 106 -14.46 -2.73 -22.88
CA TRP A 106 -13.86 -1.58 -22.20
C TRP A 106 -13.69 -1.83 -20.70
N ALA A 107 -14.75 -2.27 -20.01
CA ALA A 107 -14.70 -2.52 -18.57
C ALA A 107 -13.72 -3.65 -18.22
N LEU A 108 -13.64 -4.69 -19.05
CA LEU A 108 -12.77 -5.84 -18.84
C LEU A 108 -11.28 -5.53 -19.02
N HIS A 109 -10.91 -4.68 -19.98
CA HIS A 109 -9.53 -4.47 -20.39
C HIS A 109 -8.91 -3.16 -19.90
N SER A 110 -9.70 -2.24 -19.35
CA SER A 110 -9.18 -0.99 -18.80
C SER A 110 -8.49 -1.20 -17.45
N ASP A 111 -7.50 -0.36 -17.16
CA ASP A 111 -6.83 -0.33 -15.86
C ASP A 111 -7.75 0.17 -14.74
N PHE A 112 -7.52 -0.31 -13.51
CA PHE A 112 -8.35 0.00 -12.35
C PHE A 112 -8.42 1.50 -12.09
N ASP A 113 -7.29 2.22 -12.14
CA ASP A 113 -7.27 3.67 -11.91
C ASP A 113 -8.08 4.43 -12.94
N TYR A 114 -8.04 3.96 -14.19
CA TYR A 114 -8.85 4.56 -15.25
C TYR A 114 -10.33 4.33 -14.98
N LEU A 115 -10.73 3.12 -14.60
CA LEU A 115 -12.11 2.80 -14.27
C LEU A 115 -12.61 3.52 -13.02
N LEU A 116 -11.80 3.61 -11.96
CA LEU A 116 -12.08 4.38 -10.76
C LEU A 116 -12.18 5.88 -11.06
N GLY A 117 -11.35 6.40 -11.97
CA GLY A 117 -11.48 7.76 -12.48
C GLY A 117 -12.74 8.02 -13.32
N LYS A 118 -13.42 6.96 -13.76
CA LYS A 118 -14.72 7.00 -14.47
C LYS A 118 -15.89 6.57 -13.60
N SER A 119 -15.63 6.24 -12.33
CA SER A 119 -16.67 5.86 -11.39
C SER A 119 -17.27 7.09 -10.70
N ASN A 120 -18.36 6.88 -9.98
CA ASN A 120 -18.95 7.87 -9.09
C ASN A 120 -18.26 7.94 -7.71
N SER A 121 -17.24 7.11 -7.46
CA SER A 121 -16.47 7.13 -6.21
C SER A 121 -15.53 8.33 -6.15
N ARG A 122 -15.22 8.74 -4.91
CA ARG A 122 -14.26 9.79 -4.64
C ARG A 122 -13.05 9.20 -3.95
N ARG A 123 -11.90 9.84 -4.16
CA ARG A 123 -10.73 9.58 -3.34
C ARG A 123 -10.99 10.13 -1.94
N GLU A 124 -10.53 9.39 -0.96
CA GLU A 124 -10.62 9.72 0.45
C GLU A 124 -9.21 9.89 1.02
N TYR A 125 -9.12 10.68 2.07
CA TYR A 125 -7.86 10.94 2.76
C TYR A 125 -7.29 9.66 3.37
N VAL A 126 -6.01 9.41 3.11
CA VAL A 126 -5.29 8.25 3.64
C VAL A 126 -4.28 8.73 4.70
N GLN A 127 -4.72 8.68 5.96
CA GLN A 127 -3.91 9.07 7.11
C GLN A 127 -2.56 8.34 7.15
N GLU A 128 -2.56 7.02 7.00
CA GLU A 128 -1.35 6.21 7.14
C GLU A 128 -0.25 6.59 6.14
N GLU A 129 -0.61 6.81 4.88
CA GLU A 129 0.36 7.15 3.83
C GLU A 129 0.82 8.61 3.95
N THR A 130 -0.07 9.52 4.35
CA THR A 130 0.29 10.93 4.63
C THR A 130 1.24 11.01 5.82
N TRP A 131 0.94 10.30 6.91
CA TRP A 131 1.77 10.22 8.10
C TRP A 131 3.14 9.58 7.82
N LYS A 132 3.16 8.53 7.01
CA LYS A 132 4.39 7.90 6.56
C LYS A 132 5.26 8.88 5.77
N TRP A 133 4.69 9.59 4.79
CA TRP A 133 5.41 10.61 4.05
C TRP A 133 5.99 11.67 4.99
N PHE A 134 5.22 12.15 5.97
CA PHE A 134 5.68 13.15 6.92
C PHE A 134 6.87 12.67 7.75
N LYS A 135 6.84 11.41 8.23
CA LYS A 135 7.98 10.79 8.91
C LYS A 135 9.22 10.69 8.02
N ASP A 136 9.03 10.31 6.77
CA ASP A 136 10.13 10.23 5.79
C ASP A 136 10.70 11.64 5.53
N HIS A 137 9.84 12.64 5.44
CA HIS A 137 10.22 14.05 5.29
C HIS A 137 11.06 14.55 6.48
N LEU A 138 10.63 14.31 7.72
CA LEU A 138 11.40 14.70 8.92
C LEU A 138 12.78 14.06 8.98
N ASN A 139 12.89 12.79 8.58
CA ASN A 139 14.13 12.02 8.72
C ASN A 139 15.08 12.15 7.53
N GLU A 140 14.66 12.77 6.43
CA GLU A 140 15.42 12.81 5.19
C GLU A 140 16.82 13.41 5.37
N GLU A 141 16.90 14.59 6.00
CA GLU A 141 18.17 15.33 6.20
C GLU A 141 19.10 14.61 7.16
N VAL A 142 18.55 14.10 8.27
CA VAL A 142 19.28 13.26 9.23
C VAL A 142 19.85 12.02 8.55
N PHE A 143 19.06 11.33 7.73
CA PHE A 143 19.52 10.15 6.99
C PHE A 143 20.53 10.50 5.90
N ASN A 144 20.37 11.62 5.21
CA ASN A 144 21.33 12.09 4.21
C ASN A 144 22.69 12.41 4.86
N ALA A 145 22.71 13.01 6.05
CA ALA A 145 23.94 13.26 6.79
C ALA A 145 24.60 11.96 7.29
N LEU A 146 23.82 11.05 7.90
CA LEU A 146 24.35 9.82 8.50
C LEU A 146 24.76 8.76 7.48
N LEU A 147 23.94 8.57 6.45
CA LEU A 147 24.04 7.47 5.49
C LEU A 147 24.51 7.93 4.10
N GLY A 148 24.52 9.24 3.86
CA GLY A 148 24.85 9.84 2.57
C GLY A 148 23.62 10.12 1.72
N SER A 149 23.78 11.02 0.75
CA SER A 149 22.69 11.50 -0.10
C SER A 149 22.04 10.36 -0.89
N TYR A 150 20.71 10.36 -0.95
CA TYR A 150 19.97 9.41 -1.78
C TYR A 150 19.87 9.91 -3.22
N ASP A 151 20.29 9.09 -4.17
CA ASP A 151 20.08 9.33 -5.59
C ASP A 151 18.79 8.62 -6.02
N TRP A 152 17.77 9.41 -6.39
CA TRP A 152 16.48 8.90 -6.83
C TRP A 152 16.52 8.24 -8.21
N ARG A 153 17.46 8.62 -9.09
CA ARG A 153 17.64 8.03 -10.42
C ARG A 153 18.25 6.65 -10.32
N GLU A 154 19.29 6.52 -9.51
CA GLU A 154 20.00 5.26 -9.31
C GLU A 154 19.35 4.37 -8.24
N LYS A 155 18.40 4.91 -7.47
CA LYS A 155 17.76 4.29 -6.31
C LYS A 155 18.79 3.77 -5.30
N LYS A 156 19.86 4.54 -5.09
CA LYS A 156 21.02 4.16 -4.25
C LYS A 156 21.49 5.35 -3.42
N ARG A 157 22.10 5.07 -2.26
CA ARG A 157 22.74 6.09 -1.44
C ARG A 157 24.21 6.24 -1.79
N ASN A 158 24.64 7.48 -2.00
CA ASN A 158 26.05 7.81 -2.11
C ASN A 158 26.65 7.97 -0.72
N THR A 159 27.27 6.91 -0.23
CA THR A 159 27.86 6.87 1.13
C THR A 159 29.18 7.64 1.25
N LYS A 160 29.77 8.13 0.15
CA LYS A 160 31.15 8.64 0.11
C LYS A 160 31.42 9.76 1.12
N TYR A 161 30.45 10.66 1.30
CA TYR A 161 30.55 11.83 2.20
C TYR A 161 29.59 11.73 3.39
N SER A 162 29.21 10.50 3.78
CA SER A 162 28.39 10.26 4.96
C SER A 162 29.22 10.32 6.23
N GLN A 163 28.64 10.78 7.34
CA GLN A 163 29.32 10.73 8.65
C GLN A 163 29.75 9.31 9.02
N ARG A 164 28.96 8.30 8.63
CA ARG A 164 29.32 6.90 8.87
C ARG A 164 30.55 6.46 8.08
N ALA A 165 30.73 6.94 6.85
CA ALA A 165 31.93 6.66 6.07
C ALA A 165 33.14 7.40 6.63
N GLU A 166 32.97 8.65 7.04
CA GLU A 166 33.99 9.47 7.66
C GLU A 166 34.48 8.86 8.99
N LEU A 167 33.57 8.49 9.89
CA LEU A 167 33.88 7.79 11.14
C LEU A 167 34.59 6.44 10.89
N ARG A 168 34.24 5.72 9.82
CA ARG A 168 34.95 4.49 9.43
C ARG A 168 36.35 4.79 8.93
N ALA A 169 36.55 5.87 8.17
CA ALA A 169 37.87 6.29 7.69
C ALA A 169 38.76 6.70 8.86
N TRP A 170 38.24 7.52 9.78
CA TRP A 170 38.91 7.91 11.02
C TRP A 170 39.29 6.70 11.89
N ARG A 171 38.39 5.71 12.05
CA ARG A 171 38.73 4.46 12.77
C ARG A 171 39.86 3.67 12.12
N ARG A 172 39.99 3.73 10.78
CA ARG A 172 41.05 3.05 10.03
C ARG A 172 42.37 3.82 10.08
N SER A 173 42.34 5.15 10.19
CA SER A 173 43.53 5.98 10.34
C SER A 173 44.15 5.92 11.73
N LYS A 174 43.52 5.20 12.69
CA LYS A 174 44.04 5.02 14.05
C LYS A 174 45.53 4.66 14.04
N PRO A 175 46.38 5.49 14.67
CA PRO A 175 47.81 5.22 14.79
C PRO A 175 48.12 3.83 15.34
N LYS A 176 49.17 3.21 14.82
CA LYS A 176 49.66 1.90 15.27
C LYS A 176 51.07 2.05 15.83
N TRP A 177 51.28 1.52 17.02
CA TRP A 177 52.58 1.51 17.67
C TRP A 177 53.64 0.83 16.80
N ASN A 178 54.69 1.57 16.41
CA ASN A 178 55.75 1.04 15.56
C ASN A 178 57.14 1.20 16.17
N LYS A 179 57.47 0.32 17.12
CA LYS A 179 58.80 0.26 17.77
C LYS A 179 59.95 0.06 16.78
N ARG A 180 59.73 -0.62 15.64
CA ARG A 180 60.78 -0.96 14.67
C ARG A 180 61.22 0.23 13.83
N ALA A 181 60.38 1.25 13.71
CA ALA A 181 60.68 2.50 13.01
C ALA A 181 61.35 3.55 13.92
N GLY A 182 61.67 3.21 15.18
CA GLY A 182 62.29 4.14 16.13
C GLY A 182 61.32 5.08 16.84
N GLN A 183 60.01 4.89 16.70
CA GLN A 183 58.99 5.70 17.38
C GLN A 183 59.10 5.55 18.91
N THR A 184 59.18 6.66 19.64
CA THR A 184 59.17 6.62 21.11
C THR A 184 57.75 6.52 21.65
N LYS A 185 57.61 6.01 22.89
CA LYS A 185 56.29 5.86 23.52
C LYS A 185 55.59 7.21 23.68
N ALA A 186 56.34 8.28 23.91
CA ALA A 186 55.81 9.63 24.02
C ALA A 186 55.22 10.09 22.68
N ASP A 187 55.94 9.89 21.57
CA ASP A 187 55.48 10.28 20.23
C ASP A 187 54.17 9.57 19.85
N PHE A 188 54.05 8.27 20.15
CA PHE A 188 52.82 7.52 19.88
C PHE A 188 51.63 7.97 20.73
N ILE A 189 51.88 8.32 22.00
CA ILE A 189 50.81 8.84 22.88
C ILE A 189 50.33 10.19 22.35
N ASP A 190 51.24 11.05 21.91
CA ASP A 190 50.89 12.35 21.33
C ASP A 190 50.11 12.18 20.01
N GLU A 191 50.56 11.30 19.11
CA GLU A 191 49.86 10.96 17.87
C GLU A 191 48.45 10.41 18.14
N LEU A 192 48.29 9.54 19.15
CA LEU A 192 46.99 9.00 19.55
C LEU A 192 46.06 10.10 20.08
N ARG A 193 46.60 11.09 20.80
CA ARG A 193 45.85 12.22 21.33
C ARG A 193 45.33 13.10 20.18
N TRP A 194 46.20 13.49 19.25
CA TRP A 194 45.79 14.25 18.07
C TRP A 194 44.74 13.51 17.25
N TRP A 195 44.90 12.20 17.04
CA TRP A 195 43.89 11.38 16.37
C TRP A 195 42.54 11.38 17.11
N GLN A 196 42.53 11.41 18.45
CA GLN A 196 41.28 11.52 19.22
C GLN A 196 40.63 12.90 19.12
N GLU A 197 41.43 13.96 19.11
CA GLU A 197 40.97 15.35 18.95
C GLU A 197 40.41 15.60 17.55
N ASP A 198 40.98 14.96 16.50
CA ASP A 198 40.52 15.00 15.10
C ASP A 198 39.33 14.05 14.80
N ARG A 199 38.57 13.65 15.83
CA ARG A 199 37.42 12.78 15.64
C ARG A 199 36.31 13.55 14.90
N PRO A 200 35.75 13.01 13.79
CA PRO A 200 34.62 13.61 13.10
C PRO A 200 33.45 13.88 14.05
N GLU A 201 32.84 15.05 13.89
CA GLU A 201 31.73 15.51 14.71
C GLU A 201 30.48 14.66 14.46
N ASP A 202 29.69 14.49 15.51
CA ASP A 202 28.50 13.63 15.49
C ASP A 202 27.26 14.53 15.52
N ILE A 203 26.38 14.43 14.51
CA ILE A 203 25.17 15.28 14.44
C ILE A 203 24.30 15.16 15.70
N PHE A 204 24.36 14.04 16.42
CA PHE A 204 23.59 13.85 17.66
C PHE A 204 24.13 14.66 18.84
N ARG A 205 25.25 15.36 18.68
CA ARG A 205 25.81 16.28 19.68
C ARG A 205 25.55 17.76 19.38
N ILE A 206 25.00 18.05 18.20
CA ILE A 206 24.80 19.41 17.70
C ILE A 206 23.30 19.59 17.40
N PRO A 207 22.47 19.97 18.39
CA PRO A 207 21.03 20.12 18.18
C PRO A 207 20.66 21.25 17.22
N ASP A 208 21.54 22.25 17.08
CA ASP A 208 21.30 23.46 16.27
C ASP A 208 21.90 23.38 14.86
N CYS A 209 22.29 22.19 14.40
CA CYS A 209 22.74 22.03 13.02
C CYS A 209 21.55 21.86 12.07
N ASP A 210 21.69 22.38 10.85
CA ASP A 210 20.65 22.45 9.83
C ASP A 210 19.96 21.10 9.55
N VAL A 211 20.65 19.97 9.75
CA VAL A 211 20.07 18.64 9.54
C VAL A 211 18.92 18.30 10.50
N TRP A 212 18.76 19.08 11.57
CA TRP A 212 17.68 18.95 12.54
C TRP A 212 16.58 19.99 12.34
N ASP A 213 16.65 20.86 11.33
CA ASP A 213 15.71 21.98 11.17
C ASP A 213 14.26 21.51 11.13
N ARG A 214 13.94 20.47 10.35
CA ARG A 214 12.59 19.90 10.27
C ARG A 214 12.11 19.34 11.61
N TRP A 215 13.00 18.72 12.37
CA TRP A 215 12.71 18.22 13.72
C TRP A 215 12.54 19.36 14.72
N ASN A 216 13.33 20.42 14.59
CA ASN A 216 13.23 21.62 15.41
C ASN A 216 11.93 22.38 15.13
N GLN A 217 11.48 22.43 13.87
CA GLN A 217 10.15 22.93 13.49
C GLN A 217 9.05 22.10 14.13
N LEU A 218 9.11 20.76 14.04
CA LEU A 218 8.16 19.88 14.71
C LEU A 218 8.11 20.13 16.22
N ARG A 219 9.28 20.22 16.84
CA ARG A 219 9.40 20.53 18.27
C ARG A 219 8.70 21.84 18.61
N LYS A 220 8.93 22.91 17.84
CA LYS A 220 8.28 24.22 18.06
C LYS A 220 6.77 24.17 17.82
N ALA A 221 6.31 23.37 16.87
CA ALA A 221 4.89 23.20 16.55
C ALA A 221 4.10 22.50 17.67
N LEU A 222 4.74 21.59 18.41
CA LEU A 222 4.08 20.75 19.41
C LEU A 222 4.41 21.11 20.86
N SER A 223 5.59 21.67 21.12
CA SER A 223 6.03 21.99 22.48
C SER A 223 5.55 23.37 22.90
N PHE A 224 5.04 23.47 24.13
CA PHE A 224 4.73 24.78 24.72
C PHE A 224 6.01 25.51 25.16
N TYR A 225 7.07 24.76 25.50
CA TYR A 225 8.38 25.28 25.88
C TYR A 225 9.47 24.68 24.98
N GLU A 226 10.38 25.50 24.45
CA GLU A 226 11.44 25.03 23.53
C GLU A 226 12.39 23.99 24.15
N GLU A 227 12.52 23.99 25.48
CA GLU A 227 13.39 23.08 26.23
C GLU A 227 12.76 21.71 26.53
N GLN A 228 11.46 21.52 26.22
CA GLN A 228 10.71 20.32 26.60
C GLN A 228 11.26 19.05 25.94
N TYR A 229 11.71 19.14 24.69
CA TYR A 229 12.23 18.03 23.91
C TYR A 229 13.59 18.33 23.28
N SER A 230 14.45 17.32 23.24
CA SER A 230 15.73 17.35 22.55
C SER A 230 15.68 16.52 21.27
N VAL A 231 15.78 17.18 20.11
CA VAL A 231 15.77 16.52 18.80
C VAL A 231 16.88 15.49 18.60
N THR A 232 17.98 15.58 19.36
CA THR A 232 19.08 14.62 19.29
C THR A 232 18.84 13.35 20.11
N LYS A 233 17.92 13.37 21.08
CA LYS A 233 17.54 12.19 21.88
C LYS A 233 16.50 11.34 21.17
N SER A 234 16.70 10.02 21.20
CA SER A 234 15.77 9.12 20.52
C SER A 234 14.42 9.03 21.22
N GLU A 235 14.37 9.10 22.54
CA GLU A 235 13.13 8.99 23.31
C GLU A 235 12.22 10.18 23.02
N ASP A 236 12.75 11.40 23.12
CA ASP A 236 12.04 12.64 22.82
C ASP A 236 11.52 12.69 21.36
N ARG A 237 12.30 12.17 20.39
CA ARG A 237 11.83 12.05 19.01
C ARG A 237 10.63 11.11 18.86
N HIS A 238 10.60 9.99 19.59
CA HIS A 238 9.44 9.09 19.54
C HIS A 238 8.21 9.75 20.15
N GLN A 239 8.37 10.48 21.26
CA GLN A 239 7.27 11.21 21.88
C GLN A 239 6.71 12.32 20.98
N LEU A 240 7.59 13.09 20.33
CA LEU A 240 7.18 14.08 19.33
C LEU A 240 6.40 13.45 18.17
N LEU A 241 6.81 12.26 17.69
CA LEU A 241 6.09 11.56 16.63
C LEU A 241 4.72 11.05 17.09
N GLU A 242 4.61 10.55 18.32
CA GLU A 242 3.34 10.09 18.88
C GLU A 242 2.36 11.27 19.04
N GLU A 243 2.83 12.41 19.53
CA GLU A 243 2.03 13.63 19.62
C GLU A 243 1.61 14.14 18.23
N ALA A 244 2.53 14.14 17.26
CA ALA A 244 2.26 14.58 15.90
C ALA A 244 1.23 13.70 15.19
N GLU A 245 1.25 12.38 15.41
CA GLU A 245 0.33 11.44 14.74
C GLU A 245 -1.15 11.80 14.97
N GLY A 246 -1.48 12.35 16.14
CA GLY A 246 -2.82 12.83 16.47
C GLY A 246 -3.32 13.97 15.57
N GLU A 247 -2.42 14.77 15.00
CA GLU A 247 -2.76 15.87 14.10
C GLU A 247 -3.19 15.38 12.70
N PHE A 248 -2.92 14.11 12.36
CA PHE A 248 -3.23 13.53 11.04
C PHE A 248 -4.57 12.79 10.98
N HIS A 249 -5.43 12.90 12.00
CA HIS A 249 -6.71 12.17 12.10
C HIS A 249 -7.74 12.53 11.02
N SER A 250 -7.60 13.68 10.36
CA SER A 250 -8.43 14.11 9.23
C SER A 250 -7.60 14.95 8.25
N GLU A 251 -8.06 15.07 7.02
CA GLU A 251 -7.39 15.87 5.99
C GLU A 251 -7.27 17.34 6.41
N GLU A 252 -8.35 17.92 6.92
CA GLU A 252 -8.36 19.32 7.36
C GLU A 252 -7.39 19.54 8.53
N ALA A 253 -7.38 18.64 9.51
CA ALA A 253 -6.45 18.74 10.64
C ALA A 253 -4.98 18.60 10.17
N ALA A 254 -4.70 17.64 9.29
CA ALA A 254 -3.37 17.43 8.73
C ALA A 254 -2.90 18.68 7.97
N LEU A 255 -3.75 19.24 7.10
CA LEU A 255 -3.44 20.46 6.36
C LEU A 255 -3.22 21.65 7.28
N ASN A 256 -4.08 21.85 8.29
CA ASN A 256 -3.93 22.92 9.27
C ASN A 256 -2.62 22.78 10.07
N PHE A 257 -2.23 21.56 10.43
CA PHE A 257 -0.97 21.30 11.10
C PHE A 257 0.23 21.59 10.18
N LEU A 258 0.21 21.05 8.96
CA LEU A 258 1.33 21.13 8.01
C LEU A 258 1.55 22.55 7.48
N TYR A 259 0.49 23.25 7.07
CA TYR A 259 0.59 24.65 6.62
C TYR A 259 0.71 25.62 7.79
N GLY A 260 -0.10 25.42 8.84
CA GLY A 260 -0.25 26.42 9.89
C GLY A 260 0.82 26.35 10.98
N LYS A 261 1.20 25.15 11.44
CA LYS A 261 2.21 25.00 12.51
C LYS A 261 3.59 24.64 11.98
N MET A 262 3.67 23.80 10.95
CA MET A 262 4.93 23.39 10.33
C MET A 262 5.40 24.35 9.23
N GLU A 263 4.59 25.33 8.86
CA GLU A 263 4.91 26.37 7.84
C GLU A 263 5.38 25.78 6.51
N MET A 264 4.80 24.65 6.09
CA MET A 264 5.16 24.00 4.84
C MET A 264 4.43 24.65 3.65
N ASP A 265 5.17 24.98 2.59
CA ASP A 265 4.60 25.63 1.40
C ASP A 265 3.79 24.67 0.51
N ASP A 266 4.19 23.40 0.41
CA ASP A 266 3.53 22.39 -0.44
C ASP A 266 3.56 20.99 0.24
N PRO A 267 2.80 20.81 1.35
CA PRO A 267 2.72 19.53 2.02
C PRO A 267 1.98 18.50 1.16
N TYR A 268 2.54 17.29 1.12
CA TYR A 268 1.88 16.16 0.48
C TYR A 268 0.79 15.61 1.39
N VAL A 269 -0.44 15.53 0.86
CA VAL A 269 -1.56 14.81 1.46
C VAL A 269 -2.00 13.72 0.51
N CYS A 270 -2.07 12.48 1.00
CA CYS A 270 -2.47 11.35 0.20
C CYS A 270 -4.00 11.22 0.16
N GLN A 271 -4.55 11.25 -1.05
CA GLN A 271 -5.93 10.89 -1.33
C GLN A 271 -5.94 9.67 -2.26
N ASP A 272 -6.68 8.62 -1.89
CA ASP A 272 -6.81 7.41 -2.70
C ASP A 272 -8.24 6.86 -2.62
N TYR A 273 -8.61 6.01 -3.57
CA TYR A 273 -9.89 5.32 -3.53
C TYR A 273 -9.91 4.29 -2.39
N PRO A 274 -11.04 4.15 -1.68
CA PRO A 274 -11.26 3.06 -0.74
C PRO A 274 -10.98 1.69 -1.37
N TRP A 275 -10.40 0.76 -0.60
CA TRP A 275 -10.15 -0.62 -1.08
C TRP A 275 -11.41 -1.27 -1.66
N ARG A 276 -12.58 -0.97 -1.09
CA ARG A 276 -13.86 -1.50 -1.55
C ARG A 276 -14.17 -1.13 -3.00
N ASP A 277 -13.74 0.03 -3.47
CA ASP A 277 -13.96 0.42 -4.87
C ASP A 277 -13.08 -0.41 -5.81
N TYR A 278 -11.84 -0.69 -5.43
CA TYR A 278 -10.98 -1.63 -6.18
C TYR A 278 -11.64 -3.02 -6.24
N TYR A 279 -12.22 -3.49 -5.14
CA TYR A 279 -12.97 -4.75 -5.13
C TYR A 279 -14.18 -4.72 -6.08
N LEU A 280 -14.97 -3.63 -6.07
CA LEU A 280 -16.12 -3.48 -6.97
C LEU A 280 -15.72 -3.45 -8.45
N ILE A 281 -14.59 -2.82 -8.79
CA ILE A 281 -14.02 -2.89 -10.15
C ILE A 281 -13.67 -4.34 -10.51
N ALA A 282 -13.04 -5.08 -9.60
CA ALA A 282 -12.74 -6.50 -9.81
C ALA A 282 -14.02 -7.33 -10.02
N CYS A 283 -15.10 -7.05 -9.28
CA CYS A 283 -16.41 -7.69 -9.46
C CYS A 283 -17.02 -7.36 -10.83
N ILE A 284 -16.94 -6.10 -11.28
CA ILE A 284 -17.39 -5.69 -12.63
C ILE A 284 -16.60 -6.47 -13.69
N GLN A 285 -15.27 -6.50 -13.58
CA GLN A 285 -14.43 -7.24 -14.53
C GLN A 285 -14.73 -8.74 -14.53
N HIS A 286 -14.99 -9.33 -13.36
CA HIS A 286 -15.43 -10.72 -13.25
C HIS A 286 -16.76 -10.95 -13.99
N GLY A 287 -17.76 -10.10 -13.73
CA GLY A 287 -19.06 -10.18 -14.42
C GLY A 287 -18.94 -10.00 -15.93
N CYS A 288 -18.16 -9.02 -16.40
CA CYS A 288 -17.88 -8.78 -17.81
C CYS A 288 -17.20 -9.99 -18.47
N ARG A 289 -16.26 -10.64 -17.78
CA ARG A 289 -15.58 -11.85 -18.27
C ARG A 289 -16.57 -12.99 -18.49
N MET A 290 -17.48 -13.23 -17.54
CA MET A 290 -18.51 -14.26 -17.66
C MET A 290 -19.51 -13.95 -18.80
N ILE A 291 -19.91 -12.69 -18.96
CA ILE A 291 -20.77 -12.25 -20.06
C ILE A 291 -20.08 -12.48 -21.40
N GLN A 292 -18.82 -12.06 -21.54
CA GLN A 292 -18.04 -12.26 -22.76
C GLN A 292 -17.90 -13.75 -23.12
N GLN A 293 -17.68 -14.62 -22.13
CA GLN A 293 -17.66 -16.07 -22.34
C GLN A 293 -19.00 -16.59 -22.87
N GLN A 294 -20.14 -16.11 -22.35
CA GLN A 294 -21.45 -16.49 -22.86
C GLN A 294 -21.74 -15.96 -24.28
N LEU A 295 -21.29 -14.75 -24.61
CA LEU A 295 -21.42 -14.19 -25.97
C LEU A 295 -20.63 -15.03 -26.97
N ASN A 296 -19.37 -15.34 -26.67
CA ASN A 296 -18.52 -16.16 -27.53
C ASN A 296 -19.07 -17.58 -27.72
N LEU A 297 -19.67 -18.18 -26.69
CA LEU A 297 -20.33 -19.50 -26.80
C LEU A 297 -21.55 -19.47 -27.73
N LYS A 298 -22.26 -18.34 -27.84
CA LYS A 298 -23.39 -18.17 -28.76
C LYS A 298 -22.98 -17.94 -30.21
N GLU A 299 -21.78 -17.38 -30.45
CA GLU A 299 -21.28 -17.19 -31.82
C GLU A 299 -20.75 -18.49 -32.46
N VAL A 300 -20.38 -19.48 -31.64
CA VAL A 300 -19.82 -20.77 -32.10
C VAL A 300 -20.91 -21.85 -32.26
N ALA A 301 -22.10 -21.65 -31.69
CA ALA A 301 -23.24 -22.58 -31.72
C ALA A 301 -24.21 -22.28 -32.87
#